data_AF-D2S7A6-F1
#
_entry.id   AF-D2S7A6-F1
#
_cell.length_a   1.000
_cell.length_b   1.000
_cell.length_c   1.000
_cell.angle_alpha   90.00
_cell.angle_beta   90.00
_cell.angle_gamma   90.00
#
_symmetry.space_group_name_H-M   'P 1'
#
loop_
_entity.id
_entity.type
_entity.pdbx_description
1 polymer ?
#
loop_
_entity_poly.entity_id
_entity_poly.type
_entity_poly.pdbx_seq_one_letter_code
_entity_poly.pdbx_strand_id
1 'polypeptide(L)'
;MTIGRRRRSRHATLPRRHARTATRAPRRLTVLAAAVPVGLVASVSLVWSSSYAAFVDTTAIPQNTWGTGVVGLGTDRGATALFSTASEGLLVPGSSGHRCITVTYTGNVDTADTGVRLYGSLTTGSPALAAALRITVQMSRTELTTPPDADCLPTFEASPFTYPTSTLGAFPSGYGTGLGDENGDAAGDWRPSATTDRSRTYKISYSLPAGSYPSELQGKEVGMTFTWEVRSDDTPDA
;
A
#
# COMPACT_ATOMS: atom_id res chain seq x y z
N MET A 1 -51.45 -85.35 25.83
CA MET A 1 -52.46 -86.41 25.70
C MET A 1 -53.69 -85.75 25.11
N THR A 2 -54.26 -86.09 23.94
CA THR A 2 -54.56 -87.43 23.45
C THR A 2 -54.68 -87.40 21.91
N ILE A 3 -54.33 -88.54 21.32
CA ILE A 3 -54.25 -88.87 19.90
C ILE A 3 -55.65 -88.98 19.26
N GLY A 4 -55.80 -88.60 17.98
CA GLY A 4 -57.00 -88.88 17.17
C GLY A 4 -56.68 -89.08 15.68
N ARG A 5 -56.56 -90.34 15.25
CA ARG A 5 -56.40 -90.81 13.85
C ARG A 5 -57.72 -90.81 13.07
N ARG A 6 -57.64 -90.65 11.74
CA ARG A 6 -58.42 -91.32 10.63
C ARG A 6 -57.84 -90.77 9.30
N ARG A 7 -57.23 -91.46 8.33
CA ARG A 7 -57.37 -92.72 7.56
C ARG A 7 -58.26 -92.64 6.30
N ARG A 8 -57.58 -92.55 5.13
CA ARG A 8 -57.86 -93.04 3.75
C ARG A 8 -58.98 -92.35 2.94
N SER A 9 -58.78 -92.05 1.64
CA SER A 9 -58.81 -93.03 0.53
C SER A 9 -58.13 -92.56 -0.78
N ARG A 10 -57.83 -93.53 -1.66
CA ARG A 10 -57.03 -93.49 -2.92
C ARG A 10 -57.89 -93.21 -4.17
N HIS A 11 -57.27 -92.79 -5.29
CA HIS A 11 -57.37 -93.33 -6.68
C HIS A 11 -56.39 -92.56 -7.60
N ALA A 12 -55.31 -93.18 -8.10
CA ALA A 12 -55.07 -93.69 -9.49
C ALA A 12 -55.05 -92.56 -10.57
N THR A 13 -54.08 -92.40 -11.49
CA THR A 13 -53.56 -93.34 -12.52
C THR A 13 -52.35 -92.69 -13.28
N LEU A 14 -51.30 -93.45 -13.65
CA LEU A 14 -50.23 -93.13 -14.64
C LEU A 14 -50.60 -93.76 -16.01
N PRO A 15 -49.94 -93.57 -17.20
CA PRO A 15 -48.54 -93.17 -17.50
C PRO A 15 -48.42 -92.19 -18.73
N ARG A 16 -47.28 -91.78 -19.30
CA ARG A 16 -46.43 -92.54 -20.27
C ARG A 16 -45.33 -91.61 -20.84
N ARG A 17 -44.10 -92.11 -20.94
CA ARG A 17 -42.90 -91.45 -21.53
C ARG A 17 -42.96 -91.41 -23.06
N HIS A 18 -42.41 -90.35 -23.66
CA HIS A 18 -41.71 -90.45 -24.95
C HIS A 18 -40.41 -89.63 -24.93
N ALA A 19 -39.29 -90.33 -25.11
CA ALA A 19 -38.01 -89.78 -25.53
C ALA A 19 -37.93 -89.85 -27.06
N ARG A 20 -37.37 -88.82 -27.70
CA ARG A 20 -36.85 -88.90 -29.08
C ARG A 20 -35.60 -88.05 -29.26
N THR A 21 -34.71 -88.65 -30.01
CA THR A 21 -33.27 -88.42 -30.17
C THR A 21 -32.96 -87.35 -31.23
N ALA A 22 -31.72 -86.84 -31.17
CA ALA A 22 -31.13 -85.72 -31.89
C ALA A 22 -30.93 -85.87 -33.43
N THR A 23 -30.72 -84.74 -34.11
CA THR A 23 -29.89 -84.63 -35.33
C THR A 23 -29.14 -83.28 -35.39
N ARG A 24 -27.83 -83.31 -35.59
CA ARG A 24 -26.93 -82.16 -35.84
C ARG A 24 -26.95 -81.75 -37.32
N ALA A 25 -26.74 -80.46 -37.61
CA ALA A 25 -26.30 -79.97 -38.93
C ALA A 25 -25.07 -79.04 -38.76
N PRO A 26 -23.94 -79.26 -39.49
CA PRO A 26 -22.72 -78.47 -39.33
C PRO A 26 -22.60 -77.40 -40.42
N ARG A 27 -23.03 -76.18 -40.11
CA ARG A 27 -22.72 -74.96 -40.87
C ARG A 27 -22.29 -73.89 -39.85
N ARG A 28 -21.26 -74.15 -39.04
CA ARG A 28 -19.86 -73.93 -39.42
C ARG A 28 -19.71 -72.66 -40.26
N LEU A 29 -18.94 -71.68 -39.89
CA LEU A 29 -18.01 -71.45 -38.77
C LEU A 29 -17.25 -70.14 -39.09
N THR A 30 -17.37 -69.64 -40.33
CA THR A 30 -16.75 -68.44 -40.88
C THR A 30 -17.33 -67.14 -40.31
N VAL A 31 -18.65 -67.08 -40.07
CA VAL A 31 -19.27 -65.92 -39.39
C VAL A 31 -18.78 -65.79 -37.94
N LEU A 32 -18.46 -66.91 -37.30
CA LEU A 32 -17.93 -66.94 -35.93
C LEU A 32 -16.44 -66.57 -35.84
N ALA A 33 -15.63 -66.87 -36.86
CA ALA A 33 -14.19 -66.60 -36.84
C ALA A 33 -13.85 -65.10 -36.97
N ALA A 34 -14.61 -64.36 -37.78
CA ALA A 34 -14.43 -62.90 -37.93
C ALA A 34 -15.07 -62.10 -36.79
N ALA A 35 -16.07 -62.65 -36.11
CA ALA A 35 -16.74 -61.99 -34.99
C ALA A 35 -15.82 -61.80 -33.77
N VAL A 36 -14.83 -62.68 -33.59
CA VAL A 36 -13.89 -62.61 -32.44
C VAL A 36 -12.97 -61.38 -32.50
N PRO A 37 -12.18 -61.14 -33.56
CA PRO A 37 -11.30 -59.97 -33.61
C PRO A 37 -12.10 -58.65 -33.71
N VAL A 38 -13.23 -58.64 -34.42
CA VAL A 38 -14.11 -57.46 -34.51
C VAL A 38 -14.71 -57.15 -33.14
N GLY A 39 -15.17 -58.16 -32.41
CA GLY A 39 -15.64 -58.01 -31.03
C GLY A 39 -14.53 -57.53 -30.10
N LEU A 40 -13.29 -58.00 -30.30
CA LEU A 40 -12.14 -57.60 -29.48
C LEU A 40 -11.73 -56.15 -29.76
N VAL A 41 -11.67 -55.74 -31.03
CA VAL A 41 -11.41 -54.34 -31.41
C VAL A 41 -12.55 -53.44 -30.91
N ALA A 42 -13.82 -53.82 -31.09
CA ALA A 42 -14.95 -53.06 -30.57
C ALA A 42 -14.91 -52.92 -29.04
N SER A 43 -14.54 -53.99 -28.34
CA SER A 43 -14.39 -53.99 -26.88
C SER A 43 -13.22 -53.11 -26.43
N VAL A 44 -12.07 -53.17 -27.11
CA VAL A 44 -10.91 -52.32 -26.83
C VAL A 44 -11.22 -50.85 -27.12
N SER A 45 -11.94 -50.54 -28.20
CA SER A 45 -12.39 -49.18 -28.51
C SER A 45 -13.36 -48.64 -27.46
N LEU A 46 -14.31 -49.47 -27.01
CA LEU A 46 -15.25 -49.12 -25.93
C LEU A 46 -14.51 -48.88 -24.60
N VAL A 47 -13.55 -49.74 -24.24
CA VAL A 47 -12.72 -49.60 -23.03
C VAL A 47 -11.80 -48.37 -23.13
N TRP A 48 -11.22 -48.11 -24.29
CA TRP A 48 -10.35 -46.95 -24.51
C TRP A 48 -11.15 -45.64 -24.49
N SER A 49 -12.36 -45.63 -25.07
CA SER A 49 -13.28 -44.48 -24.98
C SER A 49 -13.82 -44.23 -23.57
N SER A 50 -13.83 -45.25 -22.70
CA SER A 50 -14.32 -45.16 -21.31
C SER A 50 -13.23 -45.00 -20.26
N SER A 51 -11.94 -45.12 -20.62
CA SER A 51 -10.82 -45.04 -19.69
C SER A 51 -10.33 -43.62 -19.38
N TYR A 52 -11.08 -42.59 -19.76
CA TYR A 52 -10.83 -41.20 -19.33
C TYR A 52 -11.87 -40.77 -18.28
N ALA A 53 -12.00 -41.55 -17.20
CA ALA A 53 -12.69 -41.13 -15.99
C ALA A 53 -11.64 -40.78 -14.92
N ALA A 54 -11.03 -39.60 -15.05
CA ALA A 54 -10.26 -39.02 -13.96
C ALA A 54 -11.23 -38.22 -13.08
N PHE A 55 -11.32 -38.55 -11.79
CA PHE A 55 -11.98 -37.66 -10.83
C PHE A 55 -11.13 -36.41 -10.70
N VAL A 56 -11.61 -35.30 -11.26
CA VAL A 56 -11.00 -33.98 -11.11
C VAL A 56 -11.93 -33.19 -10.20
N ASP A 57 -11.39 -32.74 -9.08
CA ASP A 57 -12.04 -31.77 -8.20
C ASP A 57 -11.13 -30.54 -8.14
N THR A 58 -11.73 -29.36 -8.24
CA THR A 58 -11.02 -28.09 -8.18
C THR A 58 -11.70 -27.23 -7.13
N THR A 59 -10.92 -26.67 -6.22
CA THR A 59 -11.41 -25.67 -5.28
C THR A 59 -10.78 -24.32 -5.61
N ALA A 60 -11.55 -23.26 -5.51
CA ALA A 60 -11.08 -21.90 -5.74
C ALA A 60 -11.40 -21.04 -4.53
N ILE A 61 -10.48 -20.15 -4.18
CA ILE A 61 -10.71 -19.06 -3.22
C ILE A 61 -10.83 -17.80 -4.07
N PRO A 62 -12.03 -17.41 -4.53
CA PRO A 62 -12.18 -16.19 -5.31
C PRO A 62 -11.90 -14.97 -4.43
N GLN A 63 -11.57 -13.84 -5.07
CA GLN A 63 -11.45 -12.53 -4.41
C GLN A 63 -10.22 -12.34 -3.49
N ASN A 64 -9.12 -13.04 -3.72
CA ASN A 64 -7.84 -12.65 -3.09
C ASN A 64 -7.40 -11.28 -3.64
N THR A 65 -7.12 -10.33 -2.74
CA THR A 65 -6.65 -8.99 -3.08
C THR A 65 -5.38 -8.66 -2.30
N TRP A 66 -4.52 -7.85 -2.91
CA TRP A 66 -3.34 -7.26 -2.28
C TRP A 66 -3.36 -5.77 -2.57
N GLY A 67 -3.02 -4.96 -1.58
CA GLY A 67 -2.95 -3.51 -1.69
C GLY A 67 -1.63 -3.00 -1.12
N THR A 68 -1.11 -1.92 -1.71
CA THR A 68 0.05 -1.20 -1.16
C THR A 68 -0.43 -0.12 -0.21
N GLY A 69 0.41 0.17 0.78
CA GLY A 69 0.25 1.38 1.58
C GLY A 69 0.50 2.65 0.75
N VAL A 70 0.05 3.78 1.29
CA VAL A 70 0.21 5.13 0.73
C VAL A 70 0.90 5.99 1.78
N VAL A 71 1.97 6.65 1.39
CA VAL A 71 2.57 7.77 2.12
C VAL A 71 2.28 9.05 1.36
N GLY A 72 1.87 10.10 2.06
CA GLY A 72 1.45 11.34 1.42
C GLY A 72 1.45 12.51 2.38
N LEU A 73 1.81 13.67 1.88
CA LEU A 73 1.77 14.94 2.60
C LEU A 73 0.94 15.95 1.80
N GLY A 74 0.18 16.76 2.50
CA GLY A 74 -0.48 17.95 2.00
C GLY A 74 -0.09 19.18 2.80
N THR A 75 -0.39 20.37 2.27
CA THR A 75 -0.21 21.63 2.98
C THR A 75 -1.45 22.51 2.85
N ASP A 76 -1.66 23.40 3.81
CA ASP A 76 -2.70 24.44 3.75
C ASP A 76 -2.42 25.54 2.71
N ARG A 77 -1.28 25.47 2.00
CA ARG A 77 -0.82 26.50 1.03
C ARG A 77 -0.82 26.08 -0.41
N GLY A 78 -0.99 24.78 -0.69
CA GLY A 78 -0.89 24.26 -2.05
C GLY A 78 0.43 24.69 -2.72
N ALA A 79 0.34 25.24 -3.93
CA ALA A 79 1.50 25.70 -4.71
C ALA A 79 1.90 27.17 -4.47
N THR A 80 1.46 27.77 -3.36
CA THR A 80 1.72 29.20 -3.07
C THR A 80 3.07 29.38 -2.38
N ALA A 81 3.89 30.32 -2.88
CA ALA A 81 5.15 30.67 -2.24
C ALA A 81 4.92 31.29 -0.86
N LEU A 82 5.69 30.85 0.15
CA LEU A 82 5.60 31.40 1.51
C LEU A 82 6.10 32.85 1.59
N PHE A 83 7.14 33.16 0.83
CA PHE A 83 7.74 34.50 0.77
C PHE A 83 7.88 34.91 -0.69
N SER A 84 7.56 36.17 -0.96
CA SER A 84 7.75 36.77 -2.28
C SER A 84 8.14 38.23 -2.11
N THR A 85 8.84 38.79 -3.08
CA THR A 85 9.14 40.23 -3.12
C THR A 85 7.86 41.07 -3.16
N ALA A 86 6.77 40.54 -3.70
CA ALA A 86 5.46 41.20 -3.71
C ALA A 86 4.82 41.29 -2.30
N SER A 87 4.98 40.26 -1.47
CA SER A 87 4.41 40.21 -0.13
C SER A 87 5.30 40.84 0.94
N GLU A 88 6.62 40.65 0.82
CA GLU A 88 7.60 41.13 1.81
C GLU A 88 8.19 42.51 1.46
N GLY A 89 8.01 42.96 0.22
CA GLY A 89 8.71 44.12 -0.31
C GLY A 89 10.18 43.82 -0.60
N LEU A 90 10.93 44.88 -0.90
CA LEU A 90 12.38 44.80 -1.09
C LEU A 90 13.08 44.74 0.27
N LEU A 91 13.92 43.74 0.46
CA LEU A 91 14.65 43.57 1.71
C LEU A 91 15.78 44.59 1.83
N VAL A 92 15.91 45.16 3.03
CA VAL A 92 17.02 46.02 3.44
C VAL A 92 17.67 45.44 4.70
N PRO A 93 18.92 45.80 5.03
CA PRO A 93 19.54 45.38 6.28
C PRO A 93 18.63 45.67 7.49
N GLY A 94 18.33 44.64 8.29
CA GLY A 94 17.36 44.69 9.38
C GLY A 94 15.96 44.17 9.04
N SER A 95 15.65 43.91 7.77
CA SER A 95 14.38 43.31 7.37
C SER A 95 14.23 41.90 7.92
N SER A 96 13.02 41.56 8.36
CA SER A 96 12.66 40.23 8.83
C SER A 96 11.17 39.99 8.60
N GLY A 97 10.81 38.72 8.44
CA GLY A 97 9.42 38.32 8.30
C GLY A 97 9.26 36.86 8.68
N HIS A 98 8.01 36.41 8.76
CA HIS A 98 7.69 35.03 9.04
C HIS A 98 6.37 34.65 8.40
N ARG A 99 6.21 33.36 8.13
CA ARG A 99 4.93 32.75 7.72
C ARG A 99 4.80 31.39 8.36
N CYS A 100 3.56 31.05 8.70
CA CYS A 100 3.22 29.72 9.17
C CYS A 100 2.85 28.82 8.00
N ILE A 101 2.88 27.51 8.15
CA ILE A 101 2.38 26.53 7.19
C ILE A 101 2.01 25.27 7.97
N THR A 102 0.85 24.69 7.69
CA THR A 102 0.45 23.41 8.29
C THR A 102 0.65 22.31 7.27
N VAL A 103 1.49 21.35 7.64
CA VAL A 103 1.74 20.16 6.86
C VAL A 103 0.92 19.03 7.47
N THR A 104 0.16 18.34 6.62
CA THR A 104 -0.76 17.29 7.02
C THR A 104 -0.35 15.99 6.36
N TYR A 105 -0.11 14.95 7.16
CA TYR A 105 0.02 13.60 6.66
C TYR A 105 -1.34 13.12 6.13
N THR A 106 -1.35 12.56 4.92
CA THR A 106 -2.55 12.00 4.24
C THR A 106 -2.40 10.51 3.93
N GLY A 107 -1.25 9.90 4.28
CA GLY A 107 -1.00 8.47 4.10
C GLY A 107 -1.75 7.57 5.08
N ASN A 108 -1.68 6.26 4.82
CA ASN A 108 -2.32 5.20 5.63
C ASN A 108 -1.31 4.14 6.13
N VAL A 109 -0.02 4.48 6.10
CA VAL A 109 1.08 3.66 6.63
C VAL A 109 1.73 4.41 7.79
N ASP A 110 2.34 3.67 8.70
CA ASP A 110 3.13 4.25 9.78
C ASP A 110 4.53 4.67 9.28
N THR A 111 5.09 5.68 9.94
CA THR A 111 6.37 6.31 9.57
C THR A 111 7.29 6.43 10.79
N ALA A 112 7.13 5.48 11.72
CA ALA A 112 7.76 5.46 13.03
C ALA A 112 9.28 5.30 12.95
N ASP A 113 9.84 4.79 11.85
CA ASP A 113 11.30 4.65 11.66
C ASP A 113 11.90 5.81 10.85
N THR A 114 11.13 6.38 9.93
CA THR A 114 11.62 7.35 8.94
C THR A 114 11.28 8.81 9.31
N GLY A 115 10.04 9.08 9.70
CA GLY A 115 9.54 10.41 10.01
C GLY A 115 9.53 11.36 8.81
N VAL A 116 9.08 12.60 9.07
CA VAL A 116 9.02 13.68 8.08
C VAL A 116 10.25 14.58 8.20
N ARG A 117 10.90 14.87 7.07
CA ARG A 117 12.07 15.75 6.98
C ARG A 117 11.78 17.00 6.17
N LEU A 118 12.24 18.14 6.66
CA LEU A 118 12.23 19.42 5.96
C LEU A 118 13.64 19.77 5.46
N TYR A 119 13.76 19.98 4.16
CA TYR A 119 14.96 20.49 3.52
C TYR A 119 14.60 21.53 2.45
N GLY A 120 15.58 22.18 1.84
CA GLY A 120 15.35 23.21 0.86
C GLY A 120 16.43 23.26 -0.22
N SER A 121 16.01 23.64 -1.43
CA SER A 121 16.90 23.78 -2.58
C SER A 121 16.82 25.20 -3.10
N LEU A 122 17.96 25.87 -3.23
CA LEU A 122 18.04 27.16 -3.92
C LEU A 122 17.59 26.98 -5.36
N THR A 123 16.62 27.78 -5.80
CA THR A 123 16.04 27.68 -7.14
C THR A 123 16.60 28.73 -8.08
N THR A 124 16.81 29.95 -7.58
CA THR A 124 17.30 31.09 -8.35
C THR A 124 18.06 32.07 -7.47
N GLY A 125 18.86 32.94 -8.10
CA GLY A 125 19.36 34.15 -7.46
C GLY A 125 20.81 34.09 -6.96
N SER A 126 21.15 34.99 -6.04
CA SER A 126 22.52 35.27 -5.61
C SER A 126 22.98 34.37 -4.45
N PRO A 127 24.05 33.57 -4.61
CA PRO A 127 24.65 32.82 -3.51
C PRO A 127 25.14 33.72 -2.38
N ALA A 128 25.60 34.94 -2.69
CA ALA A 128 26.01 35.90 -1.68
C ALA A 128 24.83 36.34 -0.81
N LEU A 129 23.65 36.54 -1.41
CA LEU A 129 22.43 36.87 -0.65
C LEU A 129 21.95 35.66 0.16
N ALA A 130 22.05 34.45 -0.39
CA ALA A 130 21.75 33.21 0.32
C ALA A 130 22.65 33.04 1.58
N ALA A 131 23.91 33.43 1.49
CA ALA A 131 24.84 33.39 2.63
C ALA A 131 24.56 34.48 3.69
N ALA A 132 23.94 35.60 3.31
CA ALA A 132 23.61 36.70 4.21
C ALA A 132 22.26 36.52 4.92
N LEU A 133 21.28 35.89 4.26
CA LEU A 133 19.93 35.68 4.81
C LEU A 133 19.96 34.58 5.86
N ARG A 134 19.41 34.84 7.05
CA ARG A 134 19.23 33.85 8.12
C ARG A 134 17.81 33.30 8.10
N ILE A 135 17.69 31.99 8.26
CA ILE A 135 16.42 31.28 8.36
C ILE A 135 16.35 30.58 9.71
N THR A 136 15.20 30.73 10.36
CA THR A 136 14.84 29.99 11.57
C THR A 136 13.55 29.25 11.29
N VAL A 137 13.53 27.96 11.61
CA VAL A 137 12.32 27.13 11.53
C VAL A 137 11.90 26.79 12.95
N GLN A 138 10.62 26.98 13.22
CA GLN A 138 9.97 26.48 14.42
C GLN A 138 8.87 25.51 14.01
N MET A 139 8.61 24.50 14.82
CA MET A 139 7.57 23.49 14.59
C MET A 139 6.71 23.36 15.85
N SER A 140 5.40 23.18 15.68
CA SER A 140 4.51 22.85 16.78
C SER A 140 4.94 21.52 17.43
N ARG A 141 4.82 21.41 18.75
CA ARG A 141 5.19 20.16 19.43
C ARG A 141 4.15 19.08 19.23
N THR A 142 2.91 19.49 19.08
CA THR A 142 1.76 18.63 18.84
C THR A 142 0.94 19.16 17.66
N GLU A 143 -0.05 18.37 17.26
CA GLU A 143 -1.12 18.84 16.40
C GLU A 143 -1.87 20.00 17.08
N LEU A 144 -2.19 21.04 16.32
CA LEU A 144 -2.91 22.21 16.81
C LEU A 144 -4.40 22.07 16.51
N THR A 145 -5.26 22.23 17.53
CA THR A 145 -6.72 22.17 17.37
C THR A 145 -7.23 23.21 16.37
N THR A 146 -6.63 24.39 16.39
CA THR A 146 -6.88 25.46 15.43
C THR A 146 -5.56 25.84 14.79
N PRO A 147 -5.27 25.33 13.59
CA PRO A 147 -4.08 25.72 12.84
C PRO A 147 -4.09 27.23 12.57
N PRO A 148 -2.95 27.92 12.71
CA PRO A 148 -2.87 29.33 12.39
C PRO A 148 -2.90 29.56 10.87
N ASP A 149 -3.27 30.77 10.49
CA ASP A 149 -3.23 31.22 9.10
C ASP A 149 -1.79 31.49 8.60
N ALA A 150 -1.67 32.08 7.40
CA ALA A 150 -0.38 32.44 6.82
C ALA A 150 0.47 33.35 7.70
N ASP A 151 -0.17 34.30 8.37
CA ASP A 151 0.47 35.30 9.20
C ASP A 151 0.62 34.83 10.66
N CYS A 152 0.44 33.52 10.90
CA CYS A 152 0.59 32.88 12.20
C CYS A 152 -0.47 33.28 13.24
N LEU A 153 -1.65 33.74 12.82
CA LEU A 153 -2.77 34.10 13.70
C LEU A 153 -3.79 32.95 13.83
N PRO A 154 -4.44 32.75 15.00
CA PRO A 154 -4.38 33.58 16.19
C PRO A 154 -3.07 33.46 16.98
N THR A 155 -2.41 32.29 17.03
CA THR A 155 -1.03 32.13 17.55
C THR A 155 -0.44 30.77 17.14
N PHE A 156 0.84 30.75 16.76
CA PHE A 156 1.63 29.57 16.37
C PHE A 156 2.09 28.65 17.54
N GLU A 157 1.28 28.45 18.60
CA GLU A 157 1.68 27.74 19.84
C GLU A 157 2.67 28.52 20.74
N ALA A 158 2.57 28.35 22.06
CA ALA A 158 3.36 29.09 23.05
C ALA A 158 4.76 28.49 23.34
N SER A 159 5.05 27.26 22.91
CA SER A 159 6.34 26.59 23.18
C SER A 159 6.77 25.66 22.02
N PRO A 160 6.88 26.20 20.79
CA PRO A 160 7.27 25.41 19.64
C PRO A 160 8.70 24.87 19.80
N PHE A 161 8.98 23.75 19.16
CA PHE A 161 10.34 23.30 18.94
C PHE A 161 11.04 24.26 17.96
N THR A 162 12.26 24.70 18.26
CA THR A 162 13.01 25.64 17.41
C THR A 162 14.27 24.95 16.92
N TYR A 163 14.39 24.81 15.60
CA TYR A 163 15.59 24.28 14.97
C TYR A 163 16.73 25.31 15.02
N PRO A 164 18.00 24.86 14.97
CA PRO A 164 19.14 25.77 14.87
C PRO A 164 18.99 26.73 13.68
N THR A 165 19.19 28.02 13.94
CA THR A 165 19.19 29.03 12.88
C THR A 165 20.38 28.81 11.95
N SER A 166 20.13 28.78 10.64
CA SER A 166 21.15 28.67 9.61
C SER A 166 21.08 29.84 8.64
N THR A 167 22.06 29.96 7.75
CA THR A 167 21.90 30.79 6.55
C THR A 167 21.05 30.05 5.52
N LEU A 168 20.42 30.79 4.61
CA LEU A 168 19.63 30.21 3.52
C LEU A 168 20.52 29.31 2.62
N GLY A 169 21.75 29.72 2.34
CA GLY A 169 22.70 28.95 1.55
C GLY A 169 23.30 27.72 2.23
N ALA A 170 23.15 27.60 3.56
CA ALA A 170 23.57 26.43 4.33
C ALA A 170 22.38 25.59 4.83
N PHE A 171 21.16 25.90 4.36
CA PHE A 171 19.98 25.13 4.71
C PHE A 171 20.13 23.69 4.16
N PRO A 172 19.70 22.65 4.90
CA PRO A 172 19.80 21.27 4.44
C PRO A 172 19.17 21.08 3.06
N SER A 173 19.80 20.30 2.18
CA SER A 173 19.38 20.17 0.78
C SER A 173 18.81 18.80 0.40
N GLY A 174 18.69 17.88 1.37
CA GLY A 174 18.12 16.56 1.13
C GLY A 174 17.71 15.86 2.43
N TYR A 175 16.98 14.76 2.26
CA TYR A 175 16.35 14.01 3.35
C TYR A 175 17.30 13.64 4.49
N GLY A 176 18.47 13.06 4.19
CA GLY A 176 19.39 12.54 5.21
C GLY A 176 19.97 13.61 6.15
N THR A 177 20.04 14.86 5.69
CA THR A 177 20.49 16.01 6.50
C THR A 177 19.34 16.94 6.90
N GLY A 178 18.11 16.60 6.49
CA GLY A 178 16.93 17.44 6.63
C GLY A 178 16.57 17.66 8.10
N LEU A 179 15.96 18.81 8.38
CA LEU A 179 15.41 19.08 9.70
C LEU A 179 14.31 18.06 9.99
N GLY A 180 14.40 17.36 11.11
CA GLY A 180 13.40 16.37 11.50
C GLY A 180 13.95 15.09 12.11
N ASP A 181 15.28 14.89 12.19
CA ASP A 181 16.00 13.97 13.11
C ASP A 181 17.50 13.85 12.73
N GLU A 182 18.36 13.48 13.68
CA GLU A 182 19.58 12.69 13.41
C GLU A 182 20.19 12.05 14.68
N ASN A 183 19.65 12.26 15.90
CA ASN A 183 20.33 11.81 17.14
C ASN A 183 19.40 11.50 18.35
N GLY A 184 18.13 11.12 18.12
CA GLY A 184 17.28 10.59 19.21
C GLY A 184 16.71 11.63 20.18
N ASP A 185 16.61 12.90 19.79
CA ASP A 185 15.90 13.92 20.57
C ASP A 185 14.46 14.03 20.08
N ALA A 186 13.54 13.35 20.78
CA ALA A 186 12.14 13.15 20.39
C ALA A 186 11.30 14.44 20.26
N ALA A 187 11.86 15.62 20.53
CA ALA A 187 11.12 16.89 20.57
C ALA A 187 11.01 17.62 19.22
N GLY A 188 11.83 17.25 18.22
CA GLY A 188 11.85 17.85 16.88
C GLY A 188 11.58 16.86 15.75
N ASP A 189 11.05 15.70 16.10
CA ASP A 189 10.89 14.56 15.22
C ASP A 189 9.39 14.31 15.00
N TRP A 190 8.91 14.55 13.79
CA TRP A 190 7.52 14.33 13.45
C TRP A 190 7.37 12.99 12.73
N ARG A 191 6.79 12.01 13.43
CA ARG A 191 6.54 10.67 12.91
C ARG A 191 5.03 10.39 12.90
N PRO A 192 4.30 10.89 11.89
CA PRO A 192 2.87 10.65 11.78
C PRO A 192 2.59 9.15 11.57
N SER A 193 1.47 8.68 12.11
CA SER A 193 0.97 7.33 11.85
C SER A 193 -0.28 7.38 10.98
N ALA A 194 -0.81 6.20 10.63
CA ALA A 194 -2.10 6.10 9.95
C ALA A 194 -3.26 6.75 10.74
N THR A 195 -3.12 6.94 12.07
CA THR A 195 -4.24 7.39 12.92
C THR A 195 -3.92 8.53 13.87
N THR A 196 -2.65 8.80 14.16
CA THR A 196 -2.22 9.76 15.17
C THR A 196 -1.27 10.77 14.57
N ASP A 197 -1.24 11.95 15.21
CA ASP A 197 -0.21 12.96 14.98
C ASP A 197 -0.17 13.45 13.53
N ARG A 198 -1.35 13.68 12.96
CA ARG A 198 -1.51 13.78 11.50
C ARG A 198 -1.16 15.13 10.93
N SER A 199 -0.89 16.14 11.75
CA SER A 199 -0.43 17.43 11.28
C SER A 199 0.59 18.10 12.19
N ARG A 200 1.46 18.91 11.57
CA ARG A 200 2.39 19.81 12.23
C ARG A 200 2.35 21.16 11.56
N THR A 201 2.33 22.21 12.38
CA THR A 201 2.48 23.56 11.88
C THR A 201 3.93 23.97 12.02
N TYR A 202 4.47 24.59 10.99
CA TYR A 202 5.81 25.18 10.95
C TYR A 202 5.70 26.69 10.83
N LYS A 203 6.53 27.42 11.55
CA LYS A 203 6.77 28.84 11.36
C LYS A 203 8.16 29.00 10.80
N ILE A 204 8.22 29.43 9.56
CA ILE A 204 9.49 29.77 8.90
C ILE A 204 9.67 31.27 9.07
N SER A 205 10.82 31.68 9.56
CA SER A 205 11.18 33.08 9.75
C SER A 205 12.46 33.36 9.00
N TYR A 206 12.51 34.50 8.31
CA TYR A 206 13.73 35.00 7.70
C TYR A 206 14.16 36.31 8.37
N SER A 207 15.46 36.55 8.36
CA SER A 207 16.02 37.85 8.70
C SER A 207 17.25 38.14 7.85
N LEU A 208 17.35 39.37 7.37
CA LEU A 208 18.60 39.95 6.90
C LEU A 208 19.14 40.79 8.06
N PRO A 209 20.16 40.33 8.82
CA PRO A 209 20.63 41.03 10.01
C PRO A 209 20.97 42.49 9.73
N ALA A 210 20.73 43.39 10.70
CA ALA A 210 21.19 44.78 10.56
C ALA A 210 22.73 44.82 10.49
N GLY A 211 23.27 45.65 9.60
CA GLY A 211 24.71 45.78 9.42
C GLY A 211 25.11 46.40 8.09
N SER A 212 26.42 46.56 7.88
CA SER A 212 26.99 46.99 6.61
C SER A 212 27.18 45.79 5.70
N TYR A 213 26.68 45.90 4.47
CA TYR A 213 26.76 44.87 3.45
C TYR A 213 27.47 45.40 2.20
N PRO A 214 28.24 44.57 1.49
CA PRO A 214 28.84 44.98 0.22
C PRO A 214 27.77 45.36 -0.81
N SER A 215 28.09 46.29 -1.70
CA SER A 215 27.16 46.75 -2.75
C SER A 215 26.74 45.65 -3.72
N GLU A 216 27.46 44.53 -3.77
CA GLU A 216 27.14 43.37 -4.61
C GLU A 216 25.82 42.66 -4.22
N LEU A 217 25.33 42.88 -3.00
CA LEU A 217 24.05 42.38 -2.52
C LEU A 217 22.86 43.25 -2.95
N GLN A 218 23.11 44.49 -3.39
CA GLN A 218 22.05 45.41 -3.78
C GLN A 218 21.37 44.95 -5.07
N GLY A 219 20.03 44.98 -5.07
CA GLY A 219 19.21 44.55 -6.22
C GLY A 219 19.29 43.05 -6.53
N LYS A 220 19.83 42.24 -5.61
CA LYS A 220 19.84 40.80 -5.74
C LYS A 220 18.59 40.19 -5.15
N GLU A 221 18.19 39.07 -5.73
CA GLU A 221 17.12 38.21 -5.25
C GLU A 221 17.69 36.81 -5.02
N VAL A 222 17.04 36.04 -4.16
CA VAL A 222 17.32 34.62 -3.95
C VAL A 222 15.99 33.89 -3.72
N GLY A 223 15.82 32.77 -4.41
CA GLY A 223 14.66 31.89 -4.27
C GLY A 223 15.08 30.54 -3.66
N MET A 224 14.23 29.99 -2.81
CA MET A 224 14.39 28.65 -2.28
C MET A 224 13.05 27.91 -2.28
N THR A 225 13.07 26.65 -2.70
CA THR A 225 11.95 25.72 -2.50
C THR A 225 12.17 24.98 -1.20
N PHE A 226 11.19 25.00 -0.32
CA PHE A 226 11.13 24.13 0.86
C PHE A 226 10.41 22.83 0.49
N THR A 227 10.91 21.70 0.97
CA THR A 227 10.35 20.38 0.71
C THR A 227 10.23 19.62 2.02
N TRP A 228 9.01 19.15 2.28
CA TRP A 228 8.75 18.14 3.29
C TRP A 228 8.67 16.79 2.59
N GLU A 229 9.47 15.83 3.04
CA GLU A 229 9.49 14.48 2.51
C GLU A 229 9.19 13.50 3.66
N VAL A 230 8.38 12.50 3.35
CA VAL A 230 8.06 11.38 4.23
C VAL A 230 8.35 10.08 3.48
N ARG A 231 8.76 9.06 4.21
CA ARG A 231 8.98 7.71 3.67
C ARG A 231 8.13 6.72 4.45
N SER A 232 7.83 5.57 3.86
CA SER A 232 7.23 4.45 4.60
C SER A 232 8.31 3.75 5.39
N ASP A 233 7.94 3.11 6.49
CA ASP A 233 8.85 2.20 7.18
C ASP A 233 9.13 0.97 6.30
N ASP A 234 10.39 0.53 6.27
CA ASP A 234 10.83 -0.63 5.49
C ASP A 234 10.59 -1.96 6.25
N THR A 235 10.16 -1.88 7.51
CA THR A 235 9.91 -3.03 8.37
C THR A 235 8.41 -3.36 8.32
N PRO A 236 7.99 -4.48 7.71
CA PRO A 236 6.60 -4.92 7.83
C PRO A 236 6.31 -5.23 9.29
N ASP A 237 5.26 -4.63 9.86
CA ASP A 237 4.76 -4.97 11.19
C ASP A 237 4.58 -6.49 11.28
N ALA A 238 5.27 -7.11 12.25
CA ALA A 238 5.31 -8.56 12.45
C ALA A 238 4.03 -9.09 13.10
#